data_AF-A0A976Q6G0-F1
#
_entry.id   AF-A0A976Q6G0-F1
#
_cell.length_a   1.000
_cell.length_b   1.000
_cell.length_c   1.000
_cell.angle_alpha   90.00
_cell.angle_beta   90.00
_cell.angle_gamma   90.00
#
_symmetry.space_group_name_H-M   'P 1'
#
loop_
_entity.id
_entity.type
_entity.pdbx_description
1 polymer ?
#
loop_
_entity_poly.entity_id
_entity_poly.type
_entity_poly.pdbx_seq_one_letter_code
_entity_poly.pdbx_strand_id
1 'polypeptide(L)'
;MGVRRDSRVLAVVHHDVGSLPLRPQDFFVLSRIDGETTAEDVIAATGLARVEAEAILARLEQIGAVACRGTGPSPARRGPSSPVADRPHASESARLRESAQIRRMRMLRAQMAVGRAVEVVREPEPVEVVAGAEVEPRLAEADDRRIEPGIALPVEIQRHALALLDDLGRIDPFALLGITPIDERKSVQRAYHAASRRFHPDRYYGKPLGSFVPRLTTLFEAMTEAYESLLDDRRRADLVAALRRRRSVPRQLDSGVRRAPSPPAEAAASRGGEDAKLALARAREQYARGQVERDAGRPGAAASLFRLALELDPDNQSYRRCWKSCLEEARRQRASRSFAAAQRHLEIGQAAEAAHFLLDAAEADPTPIHLAEAAAAVAETEPHRARELAMRALDAQARSSDIAPADRGRVHMCSAIAFLGGGQVHTARQQARLAAELIADDPRLCAFLNSSKLS
;
A
#
# COMPACT_ATOMS: atom_id res chain seq x y z
N MET A 1 38.98 -32.83 22.80
CA MET A 1 39.84 -32.46 21.66
C MET A 1 39.33 -31.14 21.11
N GLY A 2 40.18 -30.10 21.14
CA GLY A 2 39.80 -28.73 20.83
C GLY A 2 39.49 -28.52 19.35
N VAL A 3 38.30 -28.03 19.05
CA VAL A 3 37.87 -27.69 17.70
C VAL A 3 38.26 -26.24 17.44
N ARG A 4 39.02 -26.02 16.36
CA ARG A 4 39.59 -24.73 15.95
C ARG A 4 38.46 -23.70 15.77
N ARG A 5 38.60 -22.52 16.39
CA ARG A 5 37.75 -21.34 16.09
C ARG A 5 38.02 -20.91 14.65
N ASP A 6 37.04 -21.07 13.77
CA ASP A 6 37.19 -20.77 12.34
C ASP A 6 36.94 -19.27 12.12
N SER A 7 37.99 -18.46 12.31
CA SER A 7 37.97 -17.01 12.13
C SER A 7 38.09 -16.62 10.65
N ARG A 8 37.16 -17.07 9.80
CA ARG A 8 37.14 -16.77 8.36
C ARG A 8 36.16 -15.65 8.07
N VAL A 9 36.60 -14.66 7.30
CA VAL A 9 35.77 -13.54 6.85
C VAL A 9 35.04 -13.96 5.58
N LEU A 10 33.74 -13.74 5.55
CA LEU A 10 32.86 -14.14 4.45
C LEU A 10 32.58 -12.95 3.55
N ALA A 11 32.78 -13.13 2.24
CA ALA A 11 32.48 -12.11 1.23
C ALA A 11 31.50 -12.65 0.20
N VAL A 12 30.50 -11.84 -0.16
CA VAL A 12 29.57 -12.16 -1.24
C VAL A 12 30.27 -11.98 -2.58
N VAL A 13 30.30 -13.02 -3.40
CA VAL A 13 31.03 -13.04 -4.69
C VAL A 13 30.09 -12.81 -5.87
N HIS A 14 28.85 -13.26 -5.78
CA HIS A 14 27.85 -13.09 -6.85
C HIS A 14 26.93 -11.90 -6.57
N HIS A 15 26.93 -10.92 -7.49
CA HIS A 15 26.08 -9.72 -7.39
C HIS A 15 24.62 -9.98 -7.78
N ASP A 16 24.35 -11.02 -8.57
CA ASP A 16 23.00 -11.46 -8.91
C ASP A 16 22.69 -12.76 -8.17
N VAL A 17 22.24 -12.61 -6.93
CA VAL A 17 21.91 -13.76 -6.06
C VAL A 17 20.52 -14.31 -6.35
N GLY A 18 19.68 -13.56 -7.07
CA GLY A 18 18.29 -13.93 -7.36
C GLY A 18 18.15 -15.06 -8.38
N SER A 19 19.20 -15.32 -9.17
CA SER A 19 19.25 -16.38 -10.18
C SER A 19 19.82 -17.70 -9.65
N LEU A 20 20.30 -17.73 -8.41
CA LEU A 20 20.84 -18.93 -7.77
C LEU A 20 19.72 -19.74 -7.09
N PRO A 21 19.78 -21.09 -7.07
CA PRO A 21 18.75 -21.94 -6.46
C PRO A 21 18.87 -21.94 -4.92
N LEU A 22 18.64 -20.78 -4.31
CA LEU A 22 18.76 -20.57 -2.87
C LEU A 22 17.40 -20.69 -2.17
N ARG A 23 17.39 -21.35 -1.01
CA ARG A 23 16.20 -21.43 -0.16
C ARG A 23 16.00 -20.10 0.59
N PRO A 24 14.79 -19.80 1.09
CA PRO A 24 14.54 -18.59 1.88
C PRO A 24 15.50 -18.42 3.08
N GLN A 25 15.89 -19.53 3.72
CA GLN A 25 16.88 -19.52 4.81
C GLN A 25 18.30 -19.21 4.33
N ASP A 26 18.69 -19.66 3.13
CA ASP A 26 20.02 -19.39 2.56
C ASP A 26 20.13 -17.88 2.20
N PHE A 27 19.05 -17.27 1.69
CA PHE A 27 18.97 -15.81 1.48
C PHE A 27 19.06 -15.02 2.78
N PHE A 28 18.41 -15.50 3.84
CA PHE A 28 18.47 -14.84 5.14
C PHE A 28 19.90 -14.81 5.69
N VAL A 29 20.60 -15.95 5.64
CA VAL A 29 22.01 -16.05 6.06
C VAL A 29 22.91 -15.16 5.18
N LEU A 30 22.72 -15.19 3.86
CA LEU A 30 23.49 -14.38 2.92
C LEU A 30 23.28 -12.87 3.12
N SER A 31 22.06 -12.43 3.46
CA SER A 31 21.74 -11.01 3.70
C SER A 31 22.50 -10.41 4.89
N ARG A 32 23.11 -11.26 5.74
CA ARG A 32 23.91 -10.86 6.90
C ARG A 32 25.41 -10.90 6.63
N ILE A 33 25.83 -11.26 5.41
CA ILE A 33 27.22 -11.26 4.99
C ILE A 33 27.49 -9.97 4.22
N ASP A 34 28.09 -9.00 4.90
CA ASP A 34 28.41 -7.67 4.37
C ASP A 34 29.85 -7.55 3.83
N GLY A 35 30.62 -8.63 3.85
CA GLY A 35 32.02 -8.67 3.38
C GLY A 35 33.07 -8.56 4.48
N GLU A 36 32.69 -8.17 5.71
CA GLU A 36 33.57 -8.09 6.88
C GLU A 36 33.14 -9.04 8.00
N THR A 37 31.93 -9.61 7.90
CA THR A 37 31.37 -10.53 8.90
C THR A 37 32.08 -11.89 8.90
N THR A 38 32.42 -12.41 10.09
CA THR A 38 32.99 -13.76 10.24
C THR A 38 31.91 -14.84 10.29
N ALA A 39 32.27 -16.10 10.01
CA ALA A 39 31.34 -17.22 10.15
C ALA A 39 30.71 -17.32 11.56
N GLU A 40 31.44 -16.97 12.62
CA GLU A 40 30.89 -16.97 13.99
C GLU A 40 29.86 -15.87 14.20
N ASP A 41 30.11 -14.68 13.64
CA ASP A 41 29.18 -13.54 13.75
C ASP A 41 27.89 -13.80 12.99
N VAL A 42 27.95 -14.50 11.85
CA VAL A 42 26.76 -14.94 11.11
C VAL A 42 25.93 -15.93 11.92
N ILE A 43 26.56 -16.91 12.57
CA ILE A 43 25.86 -17.89 13.42
C ILE A 43 25.19 -17.17 14.60
N ALA A 44 25.89 -16.25 15.25
CA ALA A 44 25.35 -15.46 16.35
C ALA A 44 24.18 -14.55 15.90
N ALA A 45 24.29 -13.90 14.74
CA ALA A 45 23.29 -12.94 14.23
C ALA A 45 22.04 -13.60 13.63
N THR A 46 22.11 -14.89 13.27
CA THR A 46 20.99 -15.64 12.67
C THR A 46 20.18 -16.43 13.70
N GLY A 47 20.77 -16.73 14.86
CA GLY A 47 20.10 -17.49 15.93
C GLY A 47 19.87 -18.98 15.59
N LEU A 48 20.47 -19.47 14.50
CA LEU A 48 20.36 -20.86 14.06
C LEU A 48 21.31 -21.77 14.88
N ALA A 49 20.96 -23.06 14.95
CA ALA A 49 21.86 -24.04 15.54
C ALA A 49 23.18 -24.09 14.75
N ARG A 50 24.32 -24.14 15.43
CA ARG A 50 25.65 -24.02 14.81
C ARG A 50 25.85 -24.96 13.62
N VAL A 51 25.43 -26.22 13.77
CA VAL A 51 25.51 -27.25 12.73
C VAL A 51 24.70 -26.89 11.47
N GLU A 52 23.53 -26.27 11.66
CA GLU A 52 22.65 -25.88 10.55
C GLU A 52 23.20 -24.65 9.81
N ALA A 53 23.68 -23.65 10.56
CA ALA A 53 24.28 -22.46 9.98
C ALA A 53 25.58 -22.78 9.22
N GLU A 54 26.42 -23.67 9.75
CA GLU A 54 27.62 -24.16 9.06
C GLU A 54 27.26 -24.94 7.78
N ALA A 55 26.19 -25.75 7.80
CA ALA A 55 25.71 -26.45 6.62
C ALA A 55 25.15 -25.49 5.55
N ILE A 56 24.51 -24.39 5.94
CA ILE A 56 24.04 -23.34 5.02
C ILE A 56 25.22 -22.59 4.40
N LEU A 57 26.19 -22.19 5.22
CA LEU A 57 27.40 -21.51 4.76
C LEU A 57 28.22 -22.36 3.77
N ALA A 58 28.37 -23.66 4.06
CA ALA A 58 29.05 -24.59 3.15
C ALA A 58 28.32 -24.74 1.79
N ARG A 59 26.99 -24.74 1.79
CA ARG A 59 26.20 -24.74 0.53
C ARG A 59 26.34 -23.43 -0.22
N LEU A 60 26.31 -22.29 0.46
CA LEU A 60 26.49 -20.97 -0.16
C LEU A 60 27.89 -20.81 -0.78
N GLU A 61 28.91 -21.42 -0.17
CA GLU A 61 30.26 -21.50 -0.73
C GLU A 61 30.32 -22.42 -1.95
N GLN A 62 29.69 -23.60 -1.91
CA GLN A 62 29.61 -24.52 -3.06
C GLN A 62 28.90 -23.91 -4.28
N ILE A 63 27.90 -23.07 -4.04
CA ILE A 63 27.13 -22.39 -5.09
C ILE A 63 27.87 -21.14 -5.62
N GLY A 64 28.97 -20.73 -4.97
CA GLY A 64 29.75 -19.55 -5.34
C GLY A 64 29.10 -18.23 -4.93
N ALA A 65 28.08 -18.27 -4.07
CA ALA A 65 27.45 -17.06 -3.53
C ALA A 65 28.37 -16.35 -2.51
N VAL A 66 29.17 -17.12 -1.77
CA VAL A 66 30.08 -16.65 -0.72
C VAL A 66 31.47 -17.24 -0.93
N ALA A 67 32.53 -16.49 -0.63
CA ALA A 67 33.89 -17.02 -0.52
C ALA A 67 34.48 -16.73 0.87
N CYS A 68 35.12 -17.75 1.44
CA CYS A 68 35.91 -17.61 2.66
C CYS A 68 37.26 -16.95 2.32
N ARG A 69 37.48 -15.71 2.80
CA ARG A 69 38.82 -15.11 2.77
C ARG A 69 39.57 -15.54 4.02
N GLY A 70 40.67 -16.28 3.84
CA GLY A 70 41.60 -16.63 4.91
C GLY A 70 42.21 -15.36 5.52
N THR A 71 42.33 -15.33 6.85
CA THR A 71 42.88 -14.20 7.59
C THR A 71 44.40 -14.08 7.37
N GLY A 72 44.82 -13.05 6.64
CA GLY A 72 46.12 -12.41 6.87
C GLY A 72 46.00 -11.41 8.03
N PRO A 73 47.07 -11.13 8.80
CA PRO A 73 46.97 -10.40 10.05
C PRO A 73 46.58 -8.92 9.87
N SER A 74 45.63 -8.49 10.70
CA SER A 74 45.08 -7.14 10.88
C SER A 74 46.08 -5.99 10.70
N PRO A 75 45.80 -4.94 9.90
CA PRO A 75 46.57 -3.71 9.95
C PRO A 75 45.92 -2.69 10.89
N ALA A 76 46.74 -2.23 11.84
CA ALA A 76 46.45 -1.10 12.71
C ALA A 76 46.50 0.24 11.94
N ARG A 77 45.79 1.23 12.50
CA ARG A 77 45.73 2.67 12.17
C ARG A 77 46.99 3.28 11.52
N ARG A 78 46.80 4.11 10.49
CA ARG A 78 47.42 5.44 10.32
C ARG A 78 46.72 6.26 9.21
N GLY A 79 46.67 7.59 9.38
CA GLY A 79 45.92 8.56 8.57
C GLY A 79 46.61 9.04 7.28
N PRO A 80 46.45 10.31 6.86
CA PRO A 80 45.57 10.68 5.73
C PRO A 80 46.33 11.19 4.49
N SER A 81 45.73 11.01 3.30
CA SER A 81 46.07 11.78 2.09
C SER A 81 44.94 11.73 1.03
N SER A 82 44.44 12.91 0.66
CA SER A 82 43.54 13.22 -0.47
C SER A 82 44.34 13.36 -1.80
N PRO A 83 43.74 13.76 -2.94
CA PRO A 83 42.46 13.40 -3.59
C PRO A 83 42.66 12.97 -5.08
N VAL A 84 41.69 12.25 -5.67
CA VAL A 84 41.54 12.17 -7.15
C VAL A 84 40.06 12.27 -7.50
N ALA A 85 39.76 13.10 -8.50
CA ALA A 85 38.43 13.53 -8.93
C ALA A 85 37.82 12.68 -10.06
N ASP A 86 36.48 12.78 -10.14
CA ASP A 86 35.57 12.71 -11.31
C ASP A 86 35.24 11.38 -12.03
N ARG A 87 34.02 10.83 -11.78
CA ARG A 87 32.83 10.88 -12.67
C ARG A 87 31.63 10.02 -12.15
N PRO A 88 30.37 10.26 -12.61
CA PRO A 88 29.17 10.04 -11.79
C PRO A 88 28.41 8.74 -12.13
N HIS A 89 28.49 7.72 -11.27
CA HIS A 89 27.54 6.58 -11.25
C HIS A 89 26.76 6.46 -9.92
N ALA A 90 27.01 7.37 -8.98
CA ALA A 90 26.42 7.33 -7.65
C ALA A 90 24.93 7.75 -7.62
N SER A 91 24.41 8.45 -8.63
CA SER A 91 23.05 9.02 -8.56
C SER A 91 21.93 8.05 -8.93
N GLU A 92 22.19 7.02 -9.74
CA GLU A 92 21.16 6.06 -10.17
C GLU A 92 20.99 4.91 -9.16
N SER A 93 22.11 4.42 -8.63
CA SER A 93 22.17 3.46 -7.53
C SER A 93 21.54 4.02 -6.25
N ALA A 94 21.72 5.31 -5.97
CA ALA A 94 21.09 5.99 -4.84
C ALA A 94 19.57 6.15 -5.02
N ARG A 95 19.11 6.50 -6.22
CA ARG A 95 17.66 6.59 -6.55
C ARG A 95 16.95 5.22 -6.52
N LEU A 96 17.64 4.16 -6.92
CA LEU A 96 17.13 2.78 -6.84
C LEU A 96 17.10 2.26 -5.39
N ARG A 97 18.09 2.61 -4.56
CA ARG A 97 18.09 2.32 -3.11
C ARG A 97 17.01 3.11 -2.38
N GLU A 98 16.81 4.39 -2.71
CA GLU A 98 15.78 5.25 -2.13
C GLU A 98 14.37 4.75 -2.49
N SER A 99 14.14 4.34 -3.73
CA SER A 99 12.86 3.75 -4.14
C SER A 99 12.60 2.35 -3.57
N ALA A 100 13.64 1.52 -3.38
CA ALA A 100 13.55 0.24 -2.68
C ALA A 100 13.29 0.42 -1.17
N GLN A 101 13.93 1.41 -0.55
CA GLN A 101 13.76 1.76 0.86
C GLN A 101 12.37 2.36 1.13
N ILE A 102 11.82 3.18 0.23
CA ILE A 102 10.43 3.68 0.29
C ILE A 102 9.42 2.53 0.13
N ARG A 103 9.67 1.55 -0.75
CA ARG A 103 8.82 0.34 -0.88
C ARG A 103 8.88 -0.52 0.38
N ARG A 104 10.07 -0.73 0.96
CA ARG A 104 10.29 -1.48 2.19
C ARG A 104 9.63 -0.80 3.40
N MET A 105 9.69 0.53 3.47
CA MET A 105 9.08 1.34 4.53
C MET A 105 7.55 1.41 4.40
N ARG A 106 6.99 1.40 3.18
CA ARG A 106 5.54 1.22 2.94
C ARG A 106 5.05 -0.17 3.33
N MET A 107 5.83 -1.23 3.07
CA MET A 107 5.53 -2.58 3.53
C MET A 107 5.56 -2.67 5.06
N LEU A 108 6.59 -2.12 5.72
CA LEU A 108 6.69 -2.11 7.18
C LEU A 108 5.57 -1.31 7.85
N ARG A 109 5.15 -0.16 7.27
CA ARG A 109 3.96 0.57 7.74
C ARG A 109 2.66 -0.21 7.53
N ALA A 110 2.51 -0.93 6.42
CA ALA A 110 1.36 -1.80 6.18
C ALA A 110 1.36 -3.01 7.14
N GLN A 111 2.53 -3.51 7.55
CA GLN A 111 2.69 -4.57 8.55
C GLN A 111 2.38 -4.08 9.97
N MET A 112 2.75 -2.85 10.32
CA MET A 112 2.51 -2.26 11.66
C MET A 112 1.07 -1.75 11.85
N ALA A 113 0.36 -1.39 10.78
CA ALA A 113 -1.07 -1.06 10.83
C ALA A 113 -1.97 -2.28 11.13
N VAL A 114 -1.45 -3.50 10.93
CA VAL A 114 -2.16 -4.77 11.18
C VAL A 114 -2.02 -5.25 12.64
N GLY A 115 -1.10 -4.67 13.43
CA GLY A 115 -0.80 -5.11 14.79
C GLY A 115 -1.55 -4.41 15.93
N ARG A 116 -2.39 -3.39 15.67
CA ARG A 116 -3.02 -2.57 16.73
C ARG A 116 -4.55 -2.45 16.63
N ALA A 117 -5.21 -3.51 16.20
CA ALA A 117 -6.66 -3.64 16.29
C ALA A 117 -7.02 -4.98 16.92
N VAL A 118 -6.82 -5.09 18.22
CA VAL A 118 -7.47 -6.10 19.06
C VAL A 118 -8.33 -5.34 20.07
N GLU A 119 -9.59 -5.78 20.17
CA GLU A 119 -10.70 -5.32 21.01
C GLU A 119 -11.40 -4.00 20.64
N VAL A 120 -12.53 -4.11 19.94
CA VAL A 120 -13.89 -4.07 20.54
C VAL A 120 -14.82 -4.86 19.61
N VAL A 121 -15.50 -5.89 20.14
CA VAL A 121 -16.57 -6.59 19.43
C VAL A 121 -17.77 -5.63 19.32
N ARG A 122 -18.05 -5.16 18.11
CA ARG A 122 -19.35 -4.61 17.72
C ARG A 122 -19.87 -5.43 16.55
N GLU A 123 -21.14 -5.83 16.65
CA GLU A 123 -21.88 -6.52 15.59
C GLU A 123 -21.79 -5.76 14.27
N PRO A 124 -21.70 -6.46 13.12
CA PRO A 124 -21.39 -5.81 11.86
C PRO A 124 -22.62 -5.12 11.27
N GLU A 125 -22.48 -3.81 11.06
CA GLU A 125 -23.27 -3.02 10.10
C GLU A 125 -23.05 -3.54 8.66
N PRO A 126 -24.05 -3.44 7.77
CA PRO A 126 -23.98 -4.02 6.43
C PRO A 126 -22.98 -3.27 5.54
N VAL A 127 -21.98 -4.00 5.06
CA VAL A 127 -20.93 -3.48 4.18
C VAL A 127 -21.50 -3.22 2.78
N GLU A 128 -21.33 -1.99 2.27
CA GLU A 128 -21.73 -1.60 0.92
C GLU A 128 -21.12 -2.51 -0.16
N VAL A 129 -22.00 -3.13 -0.95
CA VAL A 129 -21.68 -4.01 -2.07
C VAL A 129 -21.24 -3.15 -3.27
N VAL A 130 -19.93 -3.15 -3.57
CA VAL A 130 -19.40 -2.50 -4.78
C VAL A 130 -18.75 -3.54 -5.71
N ALA A 131 -19.40 -3.72 -6.86
CA ALA A 131 -19.03 -4.39 -8.11
C ALA A 131 -17.65 -5.07 -8.22
N GLY A 132 -17.58 -6.27 -7.67
CA GLY A 132 -16.94 -7.44 -8.27
C GLY A 132 -17.73 -8.60 -7.72
N ALA A 133 -18.53 -9.29 -8.55
CA ALA A 133 -19.35 -10.39 -8.04
C ALA A 133 -18.39 -11.39 -7.40
N GLU A 134 -18.48 -11.57 -6.08
CA GLU A 134 -17.74 -12.62 -5.39
C GLU A 134 -18.13 -13.93 -6.08
N VAL A 135 -17.14 -14.61 -6.67
CA VAL A 135 -17.40 -15.89 -7.31
C VAL A 135 -17.74 -16.85 -6.17
N GLU A 136 -18.90 -17.49 -6.23
CA GLU A 136 -19.28 -18.49 -5.23
C GLU A 136 -18.11 -19.46 -5.02
N PRO A 137 -17.68 -19.66 -3.76
CA PRO A 137 -16.48 -20.41 -3.48
C PRO A 137 -16.66 -21.85 -3.96
N ARG A 138 -15.79 -22.30 -4.87
CA ARG A 138 -15.72 -23.73 -5.19
C ARG A 138 -15.30 -24.49 -3.95
N LEU A 139 -16.05 -25.51 -3.58
CA LEU A 139 -15.78 -26.36 -2.42
C LEU A 139 -15.47 -27.77 -2.91
N ALA A 140 -14.45 -28.40 -2.34
CA ALA A 140 -14.23 -29.84 -2.49
C ALA A 140 -15.43 -30.62 -1.94
N GLU A 141 -15.60 -31.87 -2.36
CA GLU A 141 -16.65 -32.76 -1.86
C GLU A 141 -16.62 -32.88 -0.33
N ALA A 142 -17.80 -33.03 0.29
CA ALA A 142 -17.91 -33.07 1.75
C ALA A 142 -17.20 -34.28 2.39
N ASP A 143 -17.05 -35.38 1.63
CA ASP A 143 -16.42 -36.64 2.04
C ASP A 143 -14.94 -36.77 1.60
N ASP A 144 -14.28 -35.67 1.26
CA ASP A 144 -12.87 -35.70 0.89
C ASP A 144 -12.00 -36.18 2.07
N ARG A 145 -11.27 -37.29 1.86
CA ARG A 145 -10.40 -37.93 2.86
C ARG A 145 -9.31 -37.02 3.42
N ARG A 146 -9.05 -35.88 2.77
CA ARG A 146 -8.06 -34.87 3.19
C ARG A 146 -8.63 -33.84 4.18
N ILE A 147 -9.93 -33.86 4.44
CA ILE A 147 -10.59 -33.02 5.45
C ILE A 147 -10.28 -33.59 6.83
N GLU A 148 -9.80 -32.73 7.72
CA GLU A 148 -9.48 -33.07 9.10
C GLU A 148 -10.49 -32.35 10.02
N PRO A 149 -11.63 -32.97 10.37
CA PRO A 149 -12.56 -32.38 11.32
C PRO A 149 -11.90 -32.30 12.71
N GLY A 150 -11.89 -31.12 13.33
CA GLY A 150 -11.34 -30.90 14.67
C GLY A 150 -10.02 -30.13 14.75
N ILE A 151 -9.42 -29.75 13.61
CA ILE A 151 -8.31 -28.79 13.58
C ILE A 151 -8.81 -27.34 13.69
N ALA A 152 -7.91 -26.40 13.96
CA ALA A 152 -8.24 -24.97 14.12
C ALA A 152 -8.70 -24.26 12.83
N LEU A 153 -8.69 -24.97 11.70
CA LEU A 153 -9.18 -24.50 10.41
C LEU A 153 -10.60 -25.06 10.17
N PRO A 154 -11.64 -24.21 10.03
CA PRO A 154 -13.01 -24.67 9.76
C PRO A 154 -13.11 -25.56 8.52
N VAL A 155 -14.00 -26.56 8.53
CA VAL A 155 -14.16 -27.55 7.46
C VAL A 155 -14.51 -26.88 6.12
N GLU A 156 -15.30 -25.81 6.13
CA GLU A 156 -15.64 -25.03 4.94
C GLU A 156 -14.40 -24.37 4.32
N ILE A 157 -13.48 -23.87 5.16
CA ILE A 157 -12.22 -23.29 4.69
C ILE A 157 -11.27 -24.37 4.19
N GLN A 158 -11.23 -25.53 4.85
CA GLN A 158 -10.49 -26.70 4.38
C GLN A 158 -10.96 -27.13 2.99
N ARG A 159 -12.28 -27.28 2.79
CA ARG A 159 -12.88 -27.67 1.51
C ARG A 159 -12.59 -26.65 0.40
N HIS A 160 -12.63 -25.37 0.73
CA HIS A 160 -12.30 -24.32 -0.23
C HIS A 160 -10.81 -24.30 -0.58
N ALA A 161 -9.93 -24.45 0.40
CA ALA A 161 -8.48 -24.53 0.19
C ALA A 161 -8.10 -25.74 -0.68
N LEU A 162 -8.71 -26.90 -0.43
CA LEU A 162 -8.49 -28.11 -1.23
C LEU A 162 -8.95 -27.95 -2.68
N ALA A 163 -10.15 -27.38 -2.91
CA ALA A 163 -10.63 -27.09 -4.26
C ALA A 163 -9.69 -26.14 -5.03
N LEU A 164 -9.13 -25.12 -4.37
CA LEU A 164 -8.17 -24.21 -5.01
C LEU A 164 -6.82 -24.88 -5.28
N LEU A 165 -6.36 -25.77 -4.39
CA LEU A 165 -5.13 -26.53 -4.57
C LEU A 165 -5.24 -27.57 -5.69
N ASP A 166 -6.38 -28.22 -5.85
CA ASP A 166 -6.62 -29.20 -6.92
C ASP A 166 -6.66 -28.55 -8.31
N ASP A 167 -7.15 -27.32 -8.40
CA ASP A 167 -7.22 -26.53 -9.63
C ASP A 167 -5.93 -25.70 -9.88
N LEU A 168 -4.92 -25.82 -9.02
CA LEU A 168 -3.69 -25.04 -9.10
C LEU A 168 -2.97 -25.32 -10.44
N GLY A 169 -2.67 -24.26 -11.19
CA GLY A 169 -2.10 -24.33 -12.54
C GLY A 169 -3.13 -24.33 -13.69
N ARG A 170 -4.43 -24.52 -13.40
CA ARG A 170 -5.54 -24.35 -14.37
C ARG A 170 -6.44 -23.17 -14.05
N ILE A 171 -6.53 -22.80 -12.78
CA ILE A 171 -7.29 -21.65 -12.30
C ILE A 171 -6.66 -20.34 -12.80
N ASP A 172 -7.50 -19.38 -13.19
CA ASP A 172 -7.02 -18.06 -13.56
C ASP A 172 -6.68 -17.21 -12.32
N PRO A 173 -5.75 -16.24 -12.43
CA PRO A 173 -5.34 -15.40 -11.30
C PRO A 173 -6.47 -14.65 -10.58
N PHE A 174 -7.56 -14.29 -11.29
CA PHE A 174 -8.70 -13.62 -10.68
C PHE A 174 -9.55 -14.58 -9.86
N ALA A 175 -9.84 -15.77 -10.40
CA ALA A 175 -10.56 -16.82 -9.69
C ALA A 175 -9.79 -17.33 -8.47
N LEU A 176 -8.45 -17.39 -8.52
CA LEU A 176 -7.63 -17.76 -7.37
C LEU A 176 -7.74 -16.75 -6.21
N LEU A 177 -7.94 -15.47 -6.53
CA LEU A 177 -8.23 -14.41 -5.56
C LEU A 177 -9.72 -14.28 -5.21
N GLY A 178 -10.59 -15.11 -5.80
CA GLY A 178 -12.04 -15.13 -5.55
C GLY A 178 -12.83 -14.00 -6.22
N ILE A 179 -12.29 -13.37 -7.26
CA ILE A 179 -12.94 -12.26 -7.97
C ILE A 179 -13.19 -12.57 -9.44
N THR A 180 -14.21 -11.93 -10.01
CA THR A 180 -14.40 -11.93 -11.47
C THR A 180 -13.32 -11.09 -12.17
N PRO A 181 -12.96 -11.40 -13.44
CA PRO A 181 -11.98 -10.63 -14.19
C PRO A 181 -12.33 -9.14 -14.25
N ILE A 182 -11.50 -8.30 -13.64
CA ILE A 182 -11.70 -6.85 -13.48
C ILE A 182 -10.39 -6.10 -13.75
N ASP A 183 -10.47 -4.95 -14.40
CA ASP A 183 -9.30 -4.10 -14.72
C ASP A 183 -9.08 -2.98 -13.68
N GLU A 184 -9.63 -3.15 -12.47
CA GLU A 184 -9.46 -2.18 -11.39
C GLU A 184 -8.44 -2.68 -10.37
N ARG A 185 -7.28 -2.02 -10.32
CA ARG A 185 -6.19 -2.35 -9.40
C ARG A 185 -6.61 -2.35 -7.93
N LYS A 186 -7.46 -1.40 -7.50
CA LYS A 186 -7.95 -1.33 -6.12
C LYS A 186 -8.80 -2.54 -5.72
N SER A 187 -9.51 -3.12 -6.67
CA SER A 187 -10.38 -4.28 -6.45
C SER A 187 -9.54 -5.56 -6.34
N VAL A 188 -8.49 -5.69 -7.16
CA VAL A 188 -7.47 -6.75 -7.03
C VAL A 188 -6.76 -6.67 -5.67
N GLN A 189 -6.36 -5.48 -5.23
CA GLN A 189 -5.71 -5.29 -3.93
C GLN A 189 -6.62 -5.69 -2.77
N ARG A 190 -7.89 -5.27 -2.79
CA ARG A 190 -8.88 -5.66 -1.78
C ARG A 190 -9.10 -7.18 -1.73
N ALA A 191 -9.20 -7.82 -2.90
CA ALA A 191 -9.36 -9.27 -3.02
C ALA A 191 -8.16 -10.02 -2.44
N TYR A 192 -6.94 -9.61 -2.78
CA TYR A 192 -5.73 -10.20 -2.22
C TYR A 192 -5.67 -10.08 -0.70
N HIS A 193 -6.01 -8.91 -0.13
CA HIS A 193 -6.04 -8.75 1.33
C HIS A 193 -7.13 -9.62 1.98
N ALA A 194 -8.29 -9.81 1.34
CA ALA A 194 -9.34 -10.69 1.82
C ALA A 194 -8.91 -12.17 1.79
N ALA A 195 -8.34 -12.62 0.68
CA ALA A 195 -7.80 -13.97 0.51
C ALA A 195 -6.64 -14.25 1.49
N SER A 196 -5.72 -13.29 1.65
CA SER A 196 -4.63 -13.36 2.64
C SER A 196 -5.18 -13.56 4.04
N ARG A 197 -6.16 -12.74 4.49
CA ARG A 197 -6.76 -12.94 5.83
C ARG A 197 -7.41 -14.30 6.02
N ARG A 198 -7.88 -14.95 4.94
CA ARG A 198 -8.57 -16.24 4.98
C ARG A 198 -7.60 -17.43 4.97
N PHE A 199 -6.48 -17.31 4.27
CA PHE A 199 -5.57 -18.44 4.02
C PHE A 199 -4.14 -18.24 4.55
N HIS A 200 -3.82 -17.12 5.21
CA HIS A 200 -2.47 -16.89 5.72
C HIS A 200 -2.10 -17.91 6.83
N PRO A 201 -0.94 -18.60 6.73
CA PRO A 201 -0.55 -19.62 7.69
C PRO A 201 -0.33 -19.06 9.10
N ASP A 202 0.19 -17.83 9.20
CA ASP A 202 0.47 -17.16 10.49
C ASP A 202 -0.79 -16.81 11.30
N ARG A 203 -1.96 -16.70 10.66
CA ARG A 203 -3.25 -16.53 11.39
C ARG A 203 -3.52 -17.69 12.35
N TYR A 204 -2.91 -18.84 12.08
CA TYR A 204 -3.10 -20.07 12.81
C TYR A 204 -1.80 -20.51 13.51
N TYR A 205 -0.82 -19.61 13.66
CA TYR A 205 0.42 -19.88 14.39
C TYR A 205 0.15 -20.39 15.81
N GLY A 206 0.78 -21.50 16.18
CA GLY A 206 0.59 -22.16 17.48
C GLY A 206 -0.73 -22.94 17.64
N LYS A 207 -1.57 -23.05 16.60
CA LYS A 207 -2.80 -23.85 16.61
C LYS A 207 -2.62 -25.18 15.85
N PRO A 208 -3.36 -26.25 16.21
CA PRO A 208 -3.30 -27.50 15.49
C PRO A 208 -3.93 -27.32 14.10
N LEU A 209 -3.09 -27.30 13.06
CA LEU A 209 -3.49 -27.22 11.64
C LEU A 209 -3.28 -28.53 10.88
N GLY A 210 -2.66 -29.53 11.53
CA GLY A 210 -2.39 -30.83 10.91
C GLY A 210 -1.67 -30.71 9.57
N SER A 211 -2.17 -31.41 8.56
CA SER A 211 -1.58 -31.42 7.20
C SER A 211 -1.83 -30.13 6.40
N PHE A 212 -2.61 -29.17 6.92
CA PHE A 212 -2.94 -27.95 6.20
C PHE A 212 -1.87 -26.87 6.26
N VAL A 213 -0.86 -26.97 7.14
CA VAL A 213 0.27 -26.02 7.17
C VAL A 213 0.97 -25.90 5.81
N PRO A 214 1.56 -26.97 5.24
CA PRO A 214 2.22 -26.88 3.94
C PRO A 214 1.25 -26.51 2.81
N ARG A 215 -0.01 -26.98 2.89
CA ARG A 215 -1.05 -26.68 1.89
C ARG A 215 -1.42 -25.20 1.85
N LEU A 216 -1.59 -24.57 3.01
CA LEU A 216 -1.88 -23.14 3.10
C LEU A 216 -0.67 -22.31 2.65
N THR A 217 0.55 -22.74 2.95
CA THR A 217 1.76 -22.08 2.44
C THR A 217 1.80 -22.10 0.91
N THR A 218 1.61 -23.26 0.28
CA THR A 218 1.58 -23.38 -1.19
C THR A 218 0.45 -22.54 -1.81
N LEU A 219 -0.75 -22.57 -1.21
CA LEU A 219 -1.88 -21.78 -1.69
C LEU A 219 -1.61 -20.28 -1.57
N PHE A 220 -1.01 -19.85 -0.46
CA PHE A 220 -0.67 -18.46 -0.21
C PHE A 220 0.39 -17.95 -1.20
N GLU A 221 1.45 -18.73 -1.43
CA GLU A 221 2.49 -18.40 -2.42
C GLU A 221 1.88 -18.20 -3.83
N ALA A 222 0.99 -19.10 -4.25
CA ALA A 222 0.29 -18.97 -5.52
C ALA A 222 -0.64 -17.75 -5.60
N MET A 223 -1.31 -17.40 -4.49
CA MET A 223 -2.12 -16.17 -4.40
C MET A 223 -1.25 -14.91 -4.50
N THR A 224 -0.06 -14.92 -3.90
CA THR A 224 0.91 -13.82 -4.00
C THR A 224 1.42 -13.67 -5.43
N GLU A 225 1.77 -14.76 -6.10
CA GLU A 225 2.19 -14.74 -7.51
C GLU A 225 1.07 -14.21 -8.42
N ALA A 226 -0.16 -14.68 -8.23
CA ALA A 226 -1.33 -14.17 -8.94
C ALA A 226 -1.52 -12.66 -8.71
N TYR A 227 -1.43 -12.19 -7.47
CA TYR A 227 -1.52 -10.78 -7.14
C TYR A 227 -0.42 -9.94 -7.81
N GLU A 228 0.84 -10.38 -7.76
CA GLU A 228 1.96 -9.69 -8.40
C GLU A 228 1.78 -9.60 -9.92
N SER A 229 1.28 -10.66 -10.55
CA SER A 229 0.98 -10.65 -11.98
C SER A 229 -0.11 -9.63 -12.36
N LEU A 230 -1.09 -9.41 -11.48
CA LEU A 230 -2.22 -8.51 -11.68
C LEU A 230 -1.94 -7.05 -11.29
N LEU A 231 -0.81 -6.77 -10.63
CA LEU A 231 -0.38 -5.41 -10.30
C LEU A 231 0.11 -4.62 -11.52
N ASP A 232 0.58 -5.32 -12.55
CA ASP A 232 0.96 -4.71 -13.83
C ASP A 232 -0.30 -4.38 -14.64
N ASP A 233 -0.50 -3.09 -14.91
CA ASP A 233 -1.70 -2.58 -15.59
C ASP A 233 -1.85 -3.12 -17.02
N ARG A 234 -0.75 -3.32 -17.74
CA ARG A 234 -0.80 -3.86 -19.11
C ARG A 234 -1.14 -5.34 -19.11
N ARG A 235 -0.44 -6.13 -18.28
CA ARG A 235 -0.69 -7.57 -18.16
C ARG A 235 -2.10 -7.88 -17.67
N ARG A 236 -2.62 -7.08 -16.73
CA ARG A 236 -4.00 -7.20 -16.24
C ARG A 236 -5.02 -6.93 -17.34
N ALA A 237 -4.87 -5.83 -18.07
CA ALA A 237 -5.77 -5.49 -19.17
C ALA A 237 -5.78 -6.57 -20.27
N ASP A 238 -4.61 -7.07 -20.65
CA ASP A 238 -4.46 -8.14 -21.66
C ASP A 238 -5.12 -9.45 -21.20
N LEU A 239 -4.93 -9.82 -19.92
CA LEU A 239 -5.56 -11.01 -19.33
C LEU A 239 -7.09 -10.88 -19.26
N VAL A 240 -7.60 -9.72 -18.86
CA VAL A 240 -9.05 -9.43 -18.88
C VAL A 240 -9.61 -9.54 -20.30
N ALA A 241 -8.91 -8.98 -21.30
CA ALA A 241 -9.32 -9.07 -22.70
C ALA A 241 -9.26 -10.52 -23.23
N ALA A 242 -8.24 -11.30 -22.86
CA ALA A 242 -8.13 -12.72 -23.21
C ALA A 242 -9.26 -13.56 -22.59
N LEU A 243 -9.59 -13.36 -21.32
CA LEU A 243 -10.66 -14.06 -20.62
C LEU A 243 -12.05 -13.67 -21.16
N ARG A 244 -12.26 -12.40 -21.51
CA ARG A 244 -13.48 -11.95 -22.20
C ARG A 244 -13.64 -12.63 -23.56
N ARG A 245 -12.57 -12.68 -24.36
CA ARG A 245 -12.55 -13.39 -25.65
C ARG A 245 -12.85 -14.88 -25.50
N ARG A 246 -12.27 -15.54 -24.49
CA ARG A 246 -12.52 -16.96 -24.21
C ARG A 246 -13.96 -17.25 -23.78
N ARG A 247 -14.62 -16.31 -23.10
CA ARG A 247 -16.04 -16.38 -22.73
C ARG A 247 -16.99 -16.06 -23.89
N SER A 248 -16.58 -15.25 -24.85
CA SER A 248 -17.40 -14.87 -26.01
C SER A 248 -17.31 -15.80 -27.21
N VAL A 249 -16.41 -16.79 -27.19
CA VAL A 249 -16.43 -17.92 -28.15
C VAL A 249 -17.45 -18.95 -27.65
N PRO A 250 -18.56 -19.21 -28.37
CA PRO A 250 -19.42 -20.34 -28.05
C PRO A 250 -18.60 -21.62 -28.17
N ARG A 251 -18.62 -22.43 -27.11
CA ARG A 251 -18.08 -23.78 -27.10
C ARG A 251 -18.90 -24.60 -28.11
N GLN A 252 -18.50 -24.61 -29.38
CA GLN A 252 -19.02 -25.54 -30.37
C GLN A 252 -18.46 -26.92 -30.05
N LEU A 253 -19.20 -27.67 -29.23
CA LEU A 253 -19.13 -29.11 -29.15
C LEU A 253 -20.45 -29.63 -29.74
N ASP A 254 -20.31 -30.40 -30.82
CA ASP A 254 -21.29 -31.27 -31.48
C ASP A 254 -22.75 -30.82 -31.55
N SER A 255 -23.10 -30.23 -32.70
CA SER A 255 -24.29 -30.67 -33.44
C SER A 255 -24.20 -30.19 -34.88
N GLY A 256 -24.32 -31.13 -35.81
CA GLY A 256 -24.44 -30.84 -37.24
C GLY A 256 -25.71 -30.03 -37.48
N VAL A 257 -25.58 -28.71 -37.52
CA VAL A 257 -26.62 -27.81 -38.02
C VAL A 257 -26.00 -26.89 -39.05
N ARG A 258 -26.57 -26.94 -40.25
CA ARG A 258 -26.22 -26.12 -41.40
C ARG A 258 -26.14 -24.64 -40.99
N ARG A 259 -25.04 -24.00 -41.36
CA ARG A 259 -24.79 -22.57 -41.21
C ARG A 259 -25.89 -21.77 -41.93
N ALA A 260 -26.80 -21.17 -41.17
CA ALA A 260 -27.66 -20.11 -41.66
C ALA A 260 -26.81 -18.84 -41.90
N PRO A 261 -27.18 -17.97 -42.86
CA PRO A 261 -26.44 -16.74 -43.14
C PRO A 261 -26.57 -15.78 -41.95
N SER A 262 -25.47 -15.07 -41.66
CA SER A 262 -25.45 -13.98 -40.67
C SER A 262 -26.43 -12.87 -41.07
N PRO A 263 -27.09 -12.19 -40.11
CA PRO A 263 -27.97 -11.07 -40.43
C PRO A 263 -27.19 -9.90 -41.04
N PRO A 264 -27.84 -9.02 -41.82
CA PRO A 264 -27.19 -7.88 -42.49
C PRO A 264 -26.54 -6.92 -41.48
N ALA A 265 -25.39 -6.34 -41.85
CA ALA A 265 -24.63 -5.37 -41.05
C ALA A 265 -25.46 -4.18 -40.53
N GLU A 266 -26.58 -3.86 -41.20
CA GLU A 266 -27.53 -2.83 -40.79
C GLU A 266 -28.22 -3.12 -39.45
N ALA A 267 -28.50 -4.41 -39.13
CA ALA A 267 -29.10 -4.82 -37.87
C ALA A 267 -28.12 -4.76 -36.67
N ALA A 268 -26.82 -4.83 -36.93
CA ALA A 268 -25.78 -4.65 -35.90
C ALA A 268 -25.52 -3.17 -35.62
N ALA A 269 -25.56 -2.32 -36.66
CA ALA A 269 -25.45 -0.87 -36.52
C ALA A 269 -26.68 -0.25 -35.82
N SER A 270 -27.90 -0.74 -36.10
CA SER A 270 -29.11 -0.31 -35.41
C SER A 270 -29.10 -0.70 -33.92
N ARG A 271 -28.67 -1.92 -33.58
CA ARG A 271 -28.48 -2.38 -32.19
C ARG A 271 -27.44 -1.55 -31.43
N GLY A 272 -26.29 -1.24 -32.06
CA GLY A 272 -25.29 -0.36 -31.45
C GLY A 272 -25.81 1.06 -31.19
N GLY A 273 -26.68 1.57 -32.06
CA GLY A 273 -27.36 2.85 -31.85
C GLY A 273 -28.42 2.82 -30.74
N GLU A 274 -29.13 1.70 -30.58
CA GLU A 274 -30.09 1.50 -29.48
C GLU A 274 -29.39 1.36 -28.12
N ASP A 275 -28.29 0.61 -28.05
CA ASP A 275 -27.47 0.47 -26.85
C ASP A 275 -26.86 1.82 -26.41
N ALA A 276 -26.40 2.62 -27.36
CA ALA A 276 -25.92 3.98 -27.10
C ALA A 276 -27.03 4.90 -26.57
N LYS A 277 -28.24 4.83 -27.13
CA LYS A 277 -29.40 5.59 -26.64
C LYS A 277 -29.78 5.17 -25.21
N LEU A 278 -29.76 3.87 -24.92
CA LEU A 278 -30.05 3.34 -23.58
C LEU A 278 -28.99 3.77 -22.56
N ALA A 279 -27.72 3.78 -22.94
CA ALA A 279 -26.63 4.30 -22.10
C ALA A 279 -26.84 5.78 -21.76
N LEU A 280 -27.20 6.60 -22.76
CA LEU A 280 -27.52 8.02 -22.55
C LEU A 280 -28.76 8.23 -21.65
N ALA A 281 -29.80 7.40 -21.79
CA ALA A 281 -30.98 7.45 -20.93
C ALA A 281 -30.62 7.13 -19.47
N ARG A 282 -29.80 6.09 -19.25
CA ARG A 282 -29.28 5.74 -17.92
C ARG A 282 -28.38 6.84 -17.35
N ALA A 283 -27.54 7.47 -18.18
CA ALA A 283 -26.69 8.59 -17.76
C ALA A 283 -27.53 9.76 -17.23
N ARG A 284 -28.62 10.10 -17.94
CA ARG A 284 -29.59 11.14 -17.51
C ARG A 284 -30.28 10.78 -16.20
N GLU A 285 -30.66 9.52 -16.02
CA GLU A 285 -31.26 9.04 -14.79
C GLU A 285 -30.29 9.15 -13.60
N GLN A 286 -29.03 8.72 -13.76
CA GLN A 286 -28.01 8.86 -12.72
C GLN A 286 -27.74 10.33 -12.39
N TYR A 287 -27.70 11.20 -13.40
CA TYR A 287 -27.58 12.63 -13.19
C TYR A 287 -28.77 13.20 -12.40
N ALA A 288 -30.00 12.82 -12.74
CA ALA A 288 -31.19 13.28 -12.01
C ALA A 288 -31.16 12.84 -10.54
N ARG A 289 -30.77 11.58 -10.26
CA ARG A 289 -30.57 11.10 -8.88
C ARG A 289 -29.47 11.88 -8.16
N GLY A 290 -28.36 12.17 -8.85
CA GLY A 290 -27.26 12.97 -8.31
C GLY A 290 -27.69 14.39 -7.93
N GLN A 291 -28.58 15.01 -8.71
CA GLN A 291 -29.15 16.33 -8.40
C GLN A 291 -29.97 16.29 -7.12
N VAL A 292 -30.80 15.25 -6.93
CA VAL A 292 -31.58 15.07 -5.69
C VAL A 292 -30.67 14.95 -4.47
N GLU A 293 -29.60 14.15 -4.53
CA GLU A 293 -28.64 14.01 -3.42
C GLU A 293 -27.87 15.30 -3.15
N ARG A 294 -27.54 16.07 -4.20
CA ARG A 294 -26.90 17.38 -4.07
C ARG A 294 -27.81 18.35 -3.35
N ASP A 295 -29.07 18.43 -3.78
CA ASP A 295 -30.07 19.32 -3.20
C ASP A 295 -30.44 18.89 -1.76
N ALA A 296 -30.27 17.60 -1.43
CA ALA A 296 -30.36 17.06 -0.07
C ALA A 296 -29.12 17.35 0.81
N GLY A 297 -28.12 18.08 0.32
CA GLY A 297 -26.91 18.44 1.07
C GLY A 297 -25.93 17.28 1.26
N ARG A 298 -25.98 16.25 0.40
CA ARG A 298 -25.11 15.06 0.43
C ARG A 298 -24.17 15.04 -0.79
N PRO A 299 -23.20 15.97 -0.85
CA PRO A 299 -22.37 16.15 -2.04
C PRO A 299 -21.48 14.92 -2.36
N GLY A 300 -21.14 14.09 -1.37
CA GLY A 300 -20.38 12.85 -1.59
C GLY A 300 -21.16 11.78 -2.36
N ALA A 301 -22.43 11.58 -1.99
CA ALA A 301 -23.35 10.69 -2.71
C ALA A 301 -23.64 11.24 -4.11
N ALA A 302 -23.91 12.55 -4.21
CA ALA A 302 -24.10 13.23 -5.48
C ALA A 302 -22.90 13.09 -6.43
N ALA A 303 -21.67 13.28 -5.93
CA ALA A 303 -20.45 13.11 -6.72
C ALA A 303 -20.29 11.66 -7.23
N SER A 304 -20.66 10.66 -6.43
CA SER A 304 -20.62 9.26 -6.87
C SER A 304 -21.59 9.00 -8.02
N LEU A 305 -22.82 9.54 -7.94
CA LEU A 305 -23.83 9.43 -8.98
C LEU A 305 -23.46 10.20 -10.26
N PHE A 306 -22.88 11.39 -10.14
CA PHE A 306 -22.38 12.14 -11.30
C PHE A 306 -21.17 11.45 -11.96
N ARG A 307 -20.34 10.73 -11.19
CA ARG A 307 -19.28 9.90 -11.76
C ARG A 307 -19.84 8.76 -12.60
N LEU A 308 -20.89 8.08 -12.12
CA LEU A 308 -21.58 7.03 -12.89
C LEU A 308 -22.20 7.61 -14.17
N ALA A 309 -22.79 8.81 -14.11
CA ALA A 309 -23.29 9.49 -15.31
C ALA A 309 -22.18 9.80 -16.32
N LEU A 310 -20.98 10.19 -15.85
CA LEU A 310 -19.80 10.44 -16.69
C LEU A 310 -19.19 9.16 -17.31
N GLU A 311 -19.28 8.03 -16.62
CA GLU A 311 -18.83 6.74 -17.17
C GLU A 311 -19.72 6.31 -18.34
N LEU A 312 -21.00 6.67 -18.32
CA LEU A 312 -21.97 6.39 -19.38
C LEU A 312 -21.97 7.44 -20.51
N ASP A 313 -21.62 8.70 -20.20
CA ASP A 313 -21.50 9.82 -21.16
C ASP A 313 -20.24 10.68 -20.85
N PRO A 314 -19.06 10.27 -21.35
CA PRO A 314 -17.79 10.94 -21.04
C PRO A 314 -17.66 12.36 -21.59
N ASP A 315 -18.36 12.67 -22.68
CA ASP A 315 -18.26 13.95 -23.41
C ASP A 315 -19.11 15.05 -22.76
N ASN A 316 -19.99 14.69 -21.82
CA ASN A 316 -20.87 15.63 -21.17
C ASN A 316 -20.15 16.57 -20.19
N GLN A 317 -19.93 17.81 -20.65
CA GLN A 317 -19.29 18.84 -19.85
C GLN A 317 -20.12 19.25 -18.61
N SER A 318 -21.45 19.15 -18.66
CA SER A 318 -22.30 19.49 -17.52
C SER A 318 -22.15 18.48 -16.39
N TYR A 319 -22.13 17.18 -16.70
CA TYR A 319 -21.88 16.12 -15.71
C TYR A 319 -20.49 16.28 -15.09
N ARG A 320 -19.49 16.64 -15.90
CA ARG A 320 -18.13 16.89 -15.44
C ARG A 320 -18.04 18.05 -14.46
N ARG A 321 -18.73 19.16 -14.74
CA ARG A 321 -18.79 20.32 -13.85
C ARG A 321 -19.50 20.00 -12.54
N CYS A 322 -20.67 19.37 -12.60
CA CYS A 322 -21.42 18.96 -11.41
C CYS A 322 -20.63 17.98 -10.54
N TRP A 323 -20.00 16.97 -11.15
CA TRP A 323 -19.14 16.03 -10.45
C TRP A 323 -17.99 16.74 -9.72
N LYS A 324 -17.25 17.62 -10.41
CA LYS A 324 -16.13 18.37 -9.80
C LYS A 324 -16.60 19.24 -8.63
N SER A 325 -17.66 20.01 -8.84
CA SER A 325 -18.21 20.90 -7.81
C SER A 325 -18.66 20.14 -6.57
N CYS A 326 -19.41 19.04 -6.73
CA CYS A 326 -19.84 18.23 -5.59
C CYS A 326 -18.67 17.47 -4.94
N LEU A 327 -17.68 17.03 -5.71
CA LEU A 327 -16.49 16.38 -5.14
C LEU A 327 -15.67 17.36 -4.28
N GLU A 328 -15.46 18.59 -4.75
CA GLU A 328 -14.78 19.63 -3.98
C GLU A 328 -15.54 19.98 -2.70
N GLU A 329 -16.87 20.09 -2.79
CA GLU A 329 -17.70 20.33 -1.61
C GLU A 329 -17.65 19.16 -0.62
N ALA A 330 -17.74 17.92 -1.08
CA ALA A 330 -17.61 16.74 -0.24
C ALA A 330 -16.24 16.67 0.45
N ARG A 331 -15.18 17.04 -0.25
CA ARG A 331 -13.81 17.14 0.31
C ARG A 331 -13.74 18.20 1.41
N ARG A 332 -14.28 19.40 1.17
CA ARG A 332 -14.37 20.47 2.17
C ARG A 332 -15.18 20.03 3.40
N GLN A 333 -16.32 19.37 3.20
CA GLN A 333 -17.14 18.87 4.31
C GLN A 333 -16.42 17.79 5.13
N ARG A 334 -15.72 16.85 4.48
CA ARG A 334 -14.90 15.85 5.16
C ARG A 334 -13.79 16.53 5.95
N ALA A 335 -13.03 17.43 5.33
CA ALA A 335 -11.95 18.13 6.00
C ALA A 335 -12.44 18.94 7.21
N SER A 336 -13.56 19.64 7.07
CA SER A 336 -14.19 20.38 8.17
C SER A 336 -14.59 19.48 9.34
N ARG A 337 -15.20 18.31 9.08
CA ARG A 337 -15.57 17.34 10.11
C ARG A 337 -14.33 16.75 10.81
N SER A 338 -13.32 16.37 10.03
CA SER A 338 -12.08 15.80 10.57
C SER A 338 -11.31 16.85 11.37
N PHE A 339 -11.23 18.09 10.90
CA PHE A 339 -10.61 19.18 11.64
C PHE A 339 -11.35 19.49 12.95
N ALA A 340 -12.69 19.52 12.94
CA ALA A 340 -13.47 19.69 14.17
C ALA A 340 -13.31 18.52 15.15
N ALA A 341 -13.16 17.30 14.66
CA ALA A 341 -12.80 16.15 15.50
C ALA A 341 -11.41 16.32 16.11
N ALA A 342 -10.42 16.76 15.33
CA ALA A 342 -9.09 17.05 15.83
C ALA A 342 -9.08 18.10 16.95
N GLN A 343 -9.80 19.22 16.78
CA GLN A 343 -9.88 20.26 17.81
C GLN A 343 -10.45 19.72 19.13
N ARG A 344 -11.51 18.91 19.07
CA ARG A 344 -12.05 18.25 20.26
C ARG A 344 -11.02 17.34 20.94
N HIS A 345 -10.23 16.58 20.18
CA HIS A 345 -9.17 15.76 20.78
C HIS A 345 -8.05 16.60 21.40
N LEU A 346 -7.68 17.73 20.79
CA LEU A 346 -6.70 18.66 21.37
C LEU A 346 -7.19 19.28 22.68
N GLU A 347 -8.46 19.64 22.78
CA GLU A 347 -9.07 20.19 24.01
C GLU A 347 -8.99 19.21 25.18
N ILE A 348 -9.07 17.90 24.92
CA ILE A 348 -9.00 16.84 25.92
C ILE A 348 -7.54 16.33 26.11
N GLY A 349 -6.55 16.95 25.45
CA GLY A 349 -5.13 16.61 25.55
C GLY A 349 -4.70 15.35 24.78
N GLN A 350 -5.55 14.83 23.90
CA GLN A 350 -5.29 13.63 23.08
C GLN A 350 -4.58 14.02 21.78
N ALA A 351 -3.31 14.43 21.90
CA ALA A 351 -2.53 14.95 20.77
C ALA A 351 -2.28 13.91 19.66
N ALA A 352 -2.12 12.63 20.00
CA ALA A 352 -1.86 11.57 19.02
C ALA A 352 -3.09 11.29 18.15
N GLU A 353 -4.28 11.24 18.76
CA GLU A 353 -5.56 11.08 18.09
C GLU A 353 -5.88 12.32 17.25
N ALA A 354 -5.62 13.53 17.78
CA ALA A 354 -5.77 14.76 17.03
C ALA A 354 -4.89 14.78 15.77
N ALA A 355 -3.65 14.31 15.85
CA ALA A 355 -2.75 14.24 14.69
C ALA A 355 -3.33 13.38 13.55
N HIS A 356 -4.00 12.26 13.87
CA HIS A 356 -4.67 11.43 12.87
C HIS A 356 -5.75 12.22 12.11
N PHE A 357 -6.61 12.93 12.85
CA PHE A 357 -7.70 13.71 12.26
C PHE A 357 -7.20 14.95 11.49
N LEU A 358 -6.12 15.59 11.95
CA LEU A 358 -5.49 16.70 11.23
C LEU A 358 -4.89 16.24 9.90
N LEU A 359 -4.23 15.07 9.88
CA LEU A 359 -3.73 14.47 8.64
C LEU A 359 -4.87 14.15 7.68
N ASP A 360 -5.99 13.58 8.16
CA ASP A 360 -7.16 13.32 7.32
C ASP A 360 -7.76 14.61 6.74
N ALA A 361 -7.80 15.69 7.54
CA ALA A 361 -8.26 17.00 7.07
C ALA A 361 -7.35 17.57 5.96
N ALA A 362 -6.03 17.50 6.14
CA ALA A 362 -5.04 17.93 5.14
C ALA A 362 -5.06 17.08 3.86
N GLU A 363 -5.37 15.79 3.96
CA GLU A 363 -5.50 14.90 2.80
C GLU A 363 -6.81 15.14 2.05
N ALA A 364 -7.91 15.42 2.77
CA ALA A 364 -9.22 15.70 2.18
C ALA A 364 -9.26 17.06 1.46
N ASP A 365 -8.77 18.12 2.12
CA ASP A 365 -8.71 19.47 1.57
C ASP A 365 -7.39 20.17 1.98
N PRO A 366 -6.39 20.24 1.09
CA PRO A 366 -5.04 20.69 1.43
C PRO A 366 -4.93 22.22 1.49
N THR A 367 -5.72 22.85 2.37
CA THR A 367 -5.60 24.28 2.66
C THR A 367 -4.30 24.56 3.43
N PRO A 368 -3.76 25.79 3.38
CA PRO A 368 -2.54 26.13 4.12
C PRO A 368 -2.66 25.85 5.61
N ILE A 369 -3.82 26.12 6.21
CA ILE A 369 -4.08 25.87 7.63
C ILE A 369 -4.10 24.37 7.92
N HIS A 370 -4.85 23.57 7.15
CA HIS A 370 -4.91 22.13 7.39
C HIS A 370 -3.53 21.48 7.26
N LEU A 371 -2.76 21.87 6.24
CA LEU A 371 -1.40 21.37 6.03
C LEU A 371 -0.45 21.78 7.16
N ALA A 372 -0.53 23.03 7.62
CA ALA A 372 0.36 23.54 8.66
C ALA A 372 0.05 22.91 10.03
N GLU A 373 -1.22 22.83 10.43
CA GLU A 373 -1.65 22.18 11.67
C GLU A 373 -1.27 20.69 11.68
N ALA A 374 -1.48 20.00 10.56
CA ALA A 374 -1.03 18.61 10.41
C ALA A 374 0.50 18.47 10.49
N ALA A 375 1.26 19.43 9.93
CA ALA A 375 2.71 19.45 10.01
C ALA A 375 3.20 19.59 11.47
N ALA A 376 2.62 20.52 12.23
CA ALA A 376 2.96 20.72 13.64
C ALA A 376 2.61 19.49 14.48
N ALA A 377 1.45 18.87 14.26
CA ALA A 377 0.98 17.72 15.03
C ALA A 377 1.88 16.48 14.90
N VAL A 378 2.61 16.33 13.78
CA VAL A 378 3.52 15.21 13.56
C VAL A 378 5.00 15.60 13.67
N ALA A 379 5.31 16.80 14.14
CA ALA A 379 6.68 17.32 14.21
C ALA A 379 7.61 16.45 15.07
N GLU A 380 7.09 15.92 16.19
CA GLU A 380 7.86 15.09 17.12
C GLU A 380 7.95 13.63 16.66
N THR A 381 6.87 13.09 16.08
CA THR A 381 6.75 11.67 15.73
C THR A 381 7.26 11.34 14.33
N GLU A 382 7.06 12.24 13.36
CA GLU A 382 7.40 12.06 11.95
C GLU A 382 8.05 13.33 11.34
N PRO A 383 9.29 13.69 11.74
CA PRO A 383 9.91 14.97 11.40
C PRO A 383 10.10 15.19 9.89
N HIS A 384 10.38 14.13 9.13
CA HIS A 384 10.47 14.20 7.67
C HIS A 384 9.13 14.56 7.02
N ARG A 385 8.04 13.96 7.49
CA ARG A 385 6.68 14.23 6.99
C ARG A 385 6.20 15.61 7.42
N ALA A 386 6.49 16.01 8.65
CA ALA A 386 6.21 17.34 9.17
C ALA A 386 6.83 18.42 8.26
N ARG A 387 8.11 18.26 7.90
CA ARG A 387 8.80 19.17 6.98
C ARG A 387 8.13 19.25 5.61
N GLU A 388 7.78 18.10 5.02
CA GLU A 388 7.11 18.05 3.71
C GLU A 388 5.77 18.80 3.75
N LEU A 389 4.96 18.56 4.80
CA LEU A 389 3.67 19.22 4.99
C LEU A 389 3.84 20.74 5.20
N ALA A 390 4.83 21.17 5.99
CA ALA A 390 5.14 22.59 6.20
C ALA A 390 5.55 23.30 4.89
N MET A 391 6.38 22.67 4.06
CA MET A 391 6.74 23.22 2.75
C MET A 391 5.49 23.37 1.86
N ARG A 392 4.65 22.34 1.80
CA ARG A 392 3.39 22.38 1.05
C ARG A 392 2.43 23.45 1.58
N ALA A 393 2.38 23.67 2.89
CA ALA A 393 1.56 24.70 3.52
C ALA A 393 2.02 26.11 3.11
N LEU A 394 3.33 26.37 3.15
CA LEU A 394 3.91 27.65 2.73
C LEU A 394 3.73 27.90 1.23
N ASP A 395 3.90 26.88 0.39
CA ASP A 395 3.64 26.98 -1.05
C ASP A 395 2.16 27.26 -1.36
N ALA A 396 1.25 26.59 -0.63
CA ALA A 396 -0.19 26.82 -0.77
C ALA A 396 -0.57 28.23 -0.29
N GLN A 397 0.04 28.73 0.78
CA GLN A 397 -0.13 30.10 1.26
C GLN A 397 0.37 31.12 0.24
N ALA A 398 1.55 30.91 -0.35
CA ALA A 398 2.12 31.83 -1.34
C ALA A 398 1.26 31.95 -2.61
N ARG A 399 0.53 30.89 -2.97
CA ARG A 399 -0.41 30.88 -4.11
C ARG A 399 -1.76 31.50 -3.78
N SER A 400 -2.07 31.70 -2.50
CA SER A 400 -3.39 32.17 -2.06
C SER A 400 -3.35 33.66 -1.74
N SER A 401 -4.15 34.46 -2.45
CA SER A 401 -4.25 35.91 -2.22
C SER A 401 -5.15 36.29 -1.04
N ASP A 402 -6.09 35.42 -0.64
CA ASP A 402 -7.20 35.72 0.29
C ASP A 402 -7.02 35.20 1.72
N ILE A 403 -5.79 34.93 2.16
CA ILE A 403 -5.55 34.44 3.53
C ILE A 403 -5.47 35.62 4.51
N ALA A 404 -6.32 35.57 5.54
CA ALA A 404 -6.32 36.52 6.63
C ALA A 404 -4.94 36.59 7.33
N PRO A 405 -4.49 37.78 7.78
CA PRO A 405 -3.18 37.92 8.44
C PRO A 405 -2.99 36.97 9.63
N ALA A 406 -4.03 36.76 10.44
CA ALA A 406 -4.01 35.84 11.57
C ALA A 406 -3.74 34.39 11.12
N ASP A 407 -4.44 33.94 10.07
CA ASP A 407 -4.29 32.61 9.50
C ASP A 407 -2.90 32.40 8.91
N ARG A 408 -2.37 33.44 8.24
CA ARG A 408 -0.99 33.47 7.74
C ARG A 408 0.01 33.32 8.87
N GLY A 409 -0.19 34.04 9.96
CA GLY A 409 0.61 33.93 11.18
C GLY A 409 0.59 32.52 11.76
N ARG A 410 -0.59 31.88 11.84
CA ARG A 410 -0.74 30.49 12.31
C ARG A 410 0.00 29.49 11.43
N VAL A 411 -0.05 29.64 10.11
CA VAL A 411 0.71 28.80 9.17
C VAL A 411 2.20 28.92 9.40
N HIS A 412 2.72 30.14 9.59
CA HIS A 412 4.14 30.37 9.90
C HIS A 412 4.54 29.75 11.25
N MET A 413 3.72 29.90 12.29
CA MET A 413 3.95 29.29 13.60
C MET A 413 4.02 27.76 13.51
N CYS A 414 3.01 27.13 12.90
CA CYS A 414 2.98 25.67 12.78
C CYS A 414 4.11 25.14 11.90
N SER A 415 4.49 25.87 10.84
CA SER A 415 5.67 25.55 10.02
C SER A 415 6.96 25.65 10.83
N ALA A 416 7.09 26.65 11.72
CA ALA A 416 8.24 26.78 12.61
C ALA A 416 8.39 25.56 13.54
N ILE A 417 7.28 25.09 14.13
CA ILE A 417 7.24 23.86 14.94
C ILE A 417 7.72 22.66 14.12
N ALA A 418 7.18 22.47 12.92
CA ALA A 418 7.55 21.36 12.03
C ALA A 418 9.04 21.39 11.62
N PHE A 419 9.57 22.56 11.26
CA PHE A 419 11.00 22.70 10.93
C PHE A 419 11.91 22.48 12.13
N LEU A 420 11.49 22.89 13.33
CA LEU A 420 12.24 22.64 14.55
C LEU A 420 12.30 21.14 14.87
N GLY A 421 11.19 20.41 14.74
CA GLY A 421 11.15 18.95 14.87
C GLY A 421 12.06 18.25 13.86
N GLY A 422 12.20 18.81 12.66
CA GLY A 422 13.16 18.38 11.64
C GLY A 422 14.62 18.81 11.86
N GLY A 423 14.96 19.46 12.98
CA GLY A 423 16.30 19.95 13.29
C GLY A 423 16.73 21.20 12.51
N GLN A 424 15.83 21.82 11.74
CA GLN A 424 16.12 22.99 10.90
C GLN A 424 15.96 24.30 11.67
N VAL A 425 16.81 24.53 12.66
CA VAL A 425 16.68 25.64 13.62
C VAL A 425 16.66 27.02 12.96
N HIS A 426 17.50 27.25 11.94
CA HIS A 426 17.53 28.56 11.25
C HIS A 426 16.20 28.87 10.55
N THR A 427 15.69 27.89 9.78
CA THR A 427 14.39 28.02 9.09
C THR A 427 13.26 28.17 10.11
N ALA A 428 13.28 27.39 11.20
CA ALA A 428 12.30 27.51 12.28
C ALA A 428 12.29 28.92 12.89
N ARG A 429 13.45 29.52 13.19
CA ARG A 429 13.54 30.90 13.69
C ARG A 429 12.97 31.92 12.71
N GLN A 430 13.28 31.78 11.42
CA GLN A 430 12.75 32.68 10.40
C GLN A 430 11.23 32.61 10.34
N GLN A 431 10.65 31.40 10.34
CA GLN A 431 9.20 31.24 10.35
C GLN A 431 8.56 31.75 11.64
N ALA A 432 9.20 31.52 12.80
CA ALA A 432 8.71 32.02 14.08
C ALA A 432 8.67 33.56 14.15
N ARG A 433 9.67 34.24 13.56
CA ARG A 433 9.67 35.72 13.43
C ARG A 433 8.52 36.22 12.57
N LEU A 434 8.31 35.60 11.41
CA LEU A 434 7.19 35.93 10.52
C LEU A 434 5.84 35.70 11.21
N ALA A 435 5.74 34.66 12.04
CA ALA A 435 4.55 34.44 12.86
C ALA A 435 4.37 35.55 13.90
N ALA A 436 5.43 35.95 14.60
CA ALA A 436 5.39 37.01 15.61
C ALA A 436 5.00 38.39 15.03
N GLU A 437 5.37 38.68 13.78
CA GLU A 437 4.95 39.90 13.08
C GLU A 437 3.42 39.95 12.84
N LEU A 438 2.75 38.80 12.77
CA LEU A 438 1.35 38.68 12.39
C LEU A 438 0.42 38.35 13.56
N ILE A 439 0.91 37.58 14.54
CA ILE A 439 0.12 37.04 15.67
C ILE A 439 0.90 37.10 17.00
N ALA A 440 1.52 38.24 17.30
CA ALA A 440 2.35 38.44 18.50
C ALA A 440 1.64 38.05 19.81
N ASP A 441 0.33 38.33 19.92
CA ASP A 441 -0.46 38.10 21.14
C ASP A 441 -1.05 36.67 21.21
N ASP A 442 -0.75 35.79 20.25
CA ASP A 442 -1.29 34.42 20.25
C ASP A 442 -0.65 33.57 21.38
N PRO A 443 -1.44 33.00 22.31
CA PRO A 443 -0.93 32.23 23.43
C PRO A 443 -0.11 31.00 23.01
N ARG A 444 -0.46 30.36 21.88
CA ARG A 444 0.26 29.19 21.36
C ARG A 444 1.63 29.59 20.84
N LEU A 445 1.73 30.75 20.18
CA LEU A 445 3.02 31.27 19.72
C LEU A 445 3.93 31.62 20.90
N CYS A 446 3.41 32.32 21.90
CA CYS A 446 4.15 32.66 23.11
C CYS A 446 4.67 31.41 23.83
N ALA A 447 3.83 30.38 24.01
CA ALA A 447 4.24 29.11 24.60
C ALA A 447 5.34 28.41 23.76
N PHE A 448 5.22 28.44 22.44
CA PHE A 448 6.22 27.88 21.53
C PHE A 448 7.57 28.62 21.62
N LEU A 449 7.59 29.95 21.57
CA LEU A 449 8.83 30.73 21.63
C LEU A 449 9.57 30.51 22.96
N ASN A 450 8.82 30.46 24.07
CA ASN A 450 9.36 30.22 25.41
C ASN A 450 9.96 28.82 25.57
N SER A 451 9.26 27.79 25.08
CA SER A 451 9.72 26.39 25.18
C SER A 451 10.91 26.09 24.25
N SER A 452 10.95 26.72 23.08
CA SER A 452 11.97 26.46 22.06
C SER A 452 13.23 27.31 22.19
N LYS A 453 13.25 28.31 23.10
CA LYS A 453 14.33 29.31 23.22
C LYS A 453 14.67 29.99 21.88
N LEU A 454 13.65 30.16 21.02
CA LEU A 454 13.77 30.84 19.74
C LEU A 454 13.43 32.34 19.83
N SER A 455 13.09 32.81 21.03
CA SER A 455 12.93 34.22 21.42
C SER A 455 14.13 35.08 21.02
#